data_AF-A0A0D2SL07-F1
#
_entry.id   AF-A0A0D2SL07-F1
#
_cell.length_a   1.000
_cell.length_b   1.000
_cell.length_c   1.000
_cell.angle_alpha   90.00
_cell.angle_beta   90.00
_cell.angle_gamma   90.00
#
_symmetry.space_group_name_H-M   'P 1'
#
loop_
_entity.id
_entity.type
_entity.pdbx_description
1 polymer ?
#
loop_
_entity_poly.entity_id
_entity_poly.type
_entity_poly.pdbx_seq_one_letter_code
_entity_poly.pdbx_strand_id
1 'polypeptide(L)'
;WWKDLDFTRKLPFARDRVVEGYFWIMGVYFEPQYSLGRKMLTKVIAMASIVDDTYDSYATYDELIPYTNAIERWDIKCMNQLPDYMKISYKALLDVYEEMEQLLANQGRQYRVEYAKKAMIRLAQAYLLEAKWTHQNYKPTFEEFRDNALPTSGYAMLAITAFVGMGEVITPETFKWAASDPKIIKASTIIC
;
A
#
# COMPACT_ATOMS: atom_id res chain seq x y z
N TRP A 1 17.32 4.01 -5.47
CA TRP A 1 16.22 3.32 -4.75
C TRP A 1 15.68 2.15 -5.57
N TRP A 2 14.80 2.36 -6.56
CA TRP A 2 14.19 1.23 -7.31
C TRP A 2 15.21 0.28 -7.95
N LYS A 3 16.20 0.85 -8.65
CA LYS A 3 17.30 0.08 -9.26
C LYS A 3 18.06 -0.77 -8.23
N ASP A 4 18.20 -0.28 -7.00
CA ASP A 4 18.96 -0.97 -5.95
C ASP A 4 18.18 -2.15 -5.34
N LEU A 5 16.84 -2.12 -5.43
CA LEU A 5 16.00 -3.26 -5.03
C LEU A 5 16.20 -4.46 -5.96
N ASP A 6 16.50 -4.21 -7.24
CA ASP A 6 16.75 -5.24 -8.27
C ASP A 6 15.56 -6.22 -8.46
N PHE A 7 14.33 -5.69 -8.39
CA PHE A 7 13.12 -6.50 -8.56
C PHE A 7 12.97 -7.06 -9.97
N THR A 8 13.52 -6.40 -10.99
CA THR A 8 13.53 -6.92 -12.37
C THR A 8 14.15 -8.32 -12.47
N ARG A 9 15.18 -8.62 -11.65
CA ARG A 9 15.75 -9.98 -11.57
C ARG A 9 15.12 -10.82 -10.46
N LYS A 10 14.84 -10.22 -9.30
CA LYS A 10 14.44 -10.96 -8.09
C LYS A 10 12.96 -11.35 -8.06
N LEU A 11 12.11 -10.59 -8.73
CA LEU A 11 10.65 -10.76 -8.79
C LEU A 11 10.22 -10.77 -10.27
N PRO A 12 10.45 -11.89 -11.00
CA PRO A 12 10.22 -11.93 -12.44
C PRO A 12 8.75 -11.78 -12.85
N PHE A 13 7.81 -11.98 -11.92
CA PHE A 13 6.38 -11.80 -12.13
C PHE A 13 5.93 -10.33 -12.02
N ALA A 14 6.75 -9.48 -11.39
CA ALA A 14 6.36 -8.12 -11.07
C ALA A 14 6.55 -7.15 -12.24
N ARG A 15 5.62 -6.21 -12.40
CA ARG A 15 5.66 -5.15 -13.40
C ARG A 15 6.59 -4.03 -12.94
N ASP A 16 7.30 -3.40 -13.88
CA ASP A 16 7.95 -2.12 -13.63
C ASP A 16 6.98 -0.98 -13.97
N ARG A 17 6.59 -0.20 -12.95
CA ARG A 17 5.63 0.91 -13.04
C ARG A 17 6.08 2.13 -12.25
N VAL A 18 7.37 2.28 -11.96
CA VAL A 18 7.83 3.40 -11.11
C VAL A 18 7.62 4.76 -11.78
N VAL A 19 7.78 4.83 -13.10
CA VAL A 19 7.58 6.08 -13.85
C VAL A 19 6.10 6.48 -13.88
N GLU A 20 5.23 5.53 -14.19
CA GLU A 20 3.77 5.70 -14.18
C GLU A 20 3.26 6.01 -12.76
N GLY A 21 3.77 5.29 -11.76
CA GLY A 21 3.49 5.54 -10.34
C GLY A 21 3.87 6.96 -9.93
N TYR A 22 5.07 7.41 -10.29
CA TYR A 22 5.49 8.79 -10.04
C TYR A 22 4.59 9.81 -10.76
N PHE A 23 4.19 9.52 -11.99
CA PHE A 23 3.27 10.38 -12.75
C PHE A 23 1.89 10.49 -12.08
N TRP A 24 1.33 9.39 -11.57
CA TRP A 24 0.10 9.43 -10.78
C TRP A 24 0.26 10.25 -9.50
N ILE A 25 1.38 10.08 -8.78
CA ILE A 25 1.67 10.83 -7.55
C ILE A 25 1.87 12.33 -7.82
N MET A 26 2.43 12.71 -8.97
CA MET A 26 2.50 14.10 -9.41
C MET A 26 1.10 14.72 -9.58
N GLY A 27 0.09 13.93 -9.96
CA GLY A 27 -1.31 14.36 -10.02
C GLY A 27 -1.95 14.60 -8.64
N VAL A 28 -1.45 13.95 -7.58
CA VAL A 28 -1.92 14.18 -6.20
C VAL A 28 -1.49 15.55 -5.69
N TYR A 29 -0.23 15.93 -5.96
CA TYR A 29 0.28 17.29 -5.73
C TYR A 29 1.55 17.53 -6.55
N PHE A 30 1.63 18.64 -7.28
CA PHE A 30 2.77 18.95 -8.15
C PHE A 30 3.71 20.02 -7.56
N GLU A 31 3.26 20.73 -6.52
CA GLU A 31 3.91 21.92 -6.00
C GLU A 31 5.27 21.60 -5.34
N PRO A 32 6.23 22.54 -5.35
CA PRO A 32 7.57 22.30 -4.81
C PRO A 32 7.59 21.88 -3.34
N GLN A 33 6.71 22.44 -2.49
CA GLN A 33 6.66 22.13 -1.06
C GLN A 33 6.34 20.66 -0.75
N TYR A 34 5.72 19.94 -1.69
CA TYR A 34 5.34 18.53 -1.53
C TYR A 34 6.37 17.55 -2.10
N SER A 35 7.60 18.00 -2.37
CA SER A 35 8.69 17.16 -2.90
C SER A 35 8.96 15.91 -2.03
N LEU A 36 9.00 16.07 -0.69
CA LEU A 36 9.18 14.94 0.22
C LEU A 36 7.98 13.98 0.18
N GLY A 37 6.76 14.53 0.19
CA GLY A 37 5.53 13.75 0.05
C GLY A 37 5.52 12.92 -1.24
N ARG A 38 5.90 13.50 -2.37
CA ARG A 38 5.97 12.78 -3.65
C ARG A 38 6.98 11.65 -3.60
N LYS A 39 8.16 11.87 -3.03
CA LYS A 39 9.18 10.82 -2.88
C LYS A 39 8.67 9.64 -2.05
N MET A 40 8.04 9.91 -0.90
CA MET A 40 7.50 8.86 -0.04
C MET A 40 6.33 8.13 -0.71
N LEU A 41 5.35 8.87 -1.24
CA LEU A 41 4.16 8.30 -1.85
C LEU A 41 4.49 7.49 -3.11
N THR A 42 5.51 7.88 -3.89
CA THR A 42 5.98 7.10 -5.04
C THR A 42 6.58 5.76 -4.62
N LYS A 43 7.32 5.72 -3.51
CA LYS A 43 7.84 4.45 -2.97
C LYS A 43 6.69 3.56 -2.49
N VAL A 44 5.70 4.14 -1.83
CA VAL A 44 4.53 3.40 -1.33
C VAL A 44 3.70 2.83 -2.49
N ILE A 45 3.38 3.62 -3.53
CA ILE A 45 2.60 3.10 -4.67
C ILE A 45 3.38 2.04 -5.45
N ALA A 46 4.70 2.19 -5.61
CA ALA A 46 5.52 1.17 -6.25
C ALA A 46 5.51 -0.14 -5.45
N MET A 47 5.62 -0.08 -4.11
CA MET A 47 5.49 -1.27 -3.27
C MET A 47 4.07 -1.84 -3.28
N ALA A 48 3.03 -1.00 -3.33
CA ALA A 48 1.65 -1.43 -3.46
C ALA A 48 1.45 -2.25 -4.73
N SER A 49 2.00 -1.80 -5.87
CA SER A 49 1.96 -2.53 -7.14
C SER A 49 2.72 -3.87 -7.08
N ILE A 50 3.83 -3.95 -6.36
CA ILE A 50 4.54 -5.23 -6.15
C ILE A 50 3.71 -6.20 -5.30
N VAL A 51 3.04 -5.68 -4.26
CA VAL A 51 2.14 -6.47 -3.41
C VAL A 51 0.97 -6.97 -4.26
N ASP A 52 0.28 -6.09 -4.99
CA ASP A 52 -0.78 -6.38 -5.96
C ASP A 52 -0.38 -7.51 -6.93
N ASP A 53 0.75 -7.37 -7.62
CA ASP A 53 1.28 -8.39 -8.54
C ASP A 53 1.50 -9.75 -7.87
N THR A 54 1.85 -9.77 -6.57
CA THR A 54 2.02 -11.00 -5.80
C THR A 54 0.69 -11.73 -5.60
N TYR A 55 -0.41 -11.00 -5.39
CA TYR A 55 -1.77 -11.57 -5.26
C TYR A 55 -2.32 -12.06 -6.61
N ASP A 56 -1.98 -11.40 -7.73
CA ASP A 56 -2.59 -11.67 -9.03
C ASP A 56 -1.95 -12.83 -9.82
N SER A 57 -0.62 -12.95 -9.77
CA SER A 57 0.09 -13.60 -10.89
C SER A 57 0.72 -14.96 -10.58
N TYR A 58 1.25 -15.14 -9.36
CA TYR A 58 2.19 -16.24 -9.11
C TYR A 58 1.90 -17.04 -7.84
N ALA A 59 1.34 -16.41 -6.80
CA ALA A 59 1.15 -17.09 -5.52
C ALA A 59 -0.08 -18.00 -5.54
N THR A 60 0.03 -19.14 -4.87
CA THR A 60 -1.13 -19.95 -4.52
C THR A 60 -1.91 -19.28 -3.39
N TYR A 61 -3.22 -19.54 -3.29
CA TYR A 61 -4.04 -18.99 -2.20
C TYR A 61 -3.49 -19.37 -0.81
N ASP A 62 -2.97 -20.58 -0.67
CA ASP A 62 -2.34 -21.06 0.58
C ASP A 62 -1.04 -20.30 0.93
N GLU A 63 -0.32 -19.76 -0.05
CA GLU A 63 0.84 -18.87 0.18
C GLU A 63 0.42 -17.42 0.48
N LEU A 64 -0.72 -16.98 -0.06
CA LEU A 64 -1.24 -15.62 0.16
C LEU A 64 -1.75 -15.41 1.59
N ILE A 65 -2.25 -16.46 2.25
CA ILE A 65 -2.67 -16.39 3.66
C ILE A 65 -1.51 -16.00 4.59
N PRO A 66 -0.37 -16.72 4.64
CA PRO A 66 0.75 -16.33 5.49
C PRO A 66 1.39 -15.00 5.05
N TYR A 67 1.35 -14.66 3.76
CA TYR A 67 1.80 -13.34 3.29
C TYR A 67 0.95 -12.19 3.85
N THR A 68 -0.37 -12.32 3.77
CA THR A 68 -1.31 -11.34 4.34
C THR A 68 -1.14 -11.24 5.84
N ASN A 69 -1.05 -12.37 6.55
CA ASN A 69 -0.82 -12.41 8.00
C ASN A 69 0.51 -11.73 8.40
N ALA A 70 1.56 -11.86 7.58
CA ALA A 70 2.82 -11.17 7.80
C ALA A 70 2.69 -9.65 7.62
N ILE A 71 1.93 -9.19 6.62
CA ILE A 71 1.63 -7.77 6.42
C ILE A 71 0.82 -7.23 7.59
N GLU A 72 -0.21 -7.94 8.05
CA GLU A 72 -1.02 -7.54 9.20
C GLU A 72 -0.21 -7.40 10.50
N ARG A 73 0.72 -8.34 10.75
CA ARG A 73 1.58 -8.32 11.93
C ARG A 73 2.70 -7.26 11.85
N TRP A 74 3.10 -6.90 10.63
CA TRP A 74 4.10 -5.87 10.35
C TRP A 74 5.42 -6.01 11.16
N ASP A 75 5.97 -7.23 11.23
CA ASP A 75 7.22 -7.52 11.97
C ASP A 75 8.18 -8.31 11.08
N ILE A 76 9.44 -7.87 11.00
CA ILE A 76 10.51 -8.54 10.27
C ILE A 76 10.65 -10.03 10.63
N LYS A 77 10.28 -10.43 11.85
CA LYS A 77 10.28 -11.84 12.28
C LYS A 77 9.30 -12.71 11.49
N CYS A 78 8.26 -12.13 10.89
CA CYS A 78 7.30 -12.84 10.04
C CYS A 78 7.93 -13.31 8.73
N MET A 79 9.04 -12.69 8.30
CA MET A 79 9.73 -13.02 7.05
C MET A 79 10.16 -14.49 6.98
N ASN A 80 10.49 -15.11 8.11
CA ASN A 80 10.90 -16.53 8.16
C ASN A 80 9.75 -17.50 7.83
N GLN A 81 8.50 -17.04 7.87
CA GLN A 81 7.29 -17.83 7.60
C GLN A 81 6.88 -17.78 6.13
N LEU A 82 7.54 -16.93 5.32
CA LEU A 82 7.19 -16.68 3.93
C LEU A 82 8.05 -17.50 2.97
N PRO A 83 7.55 -17.84 1.77
CA PRO A 83 8.37 -18.31 0.66
C PRO A 83 9.48 -17.30 0.30
N ASP A 84 10.64 -17.78 -0.16
CA ASP A 84 11.82 -16.94 -0.39
C ASP A 84 11.57 -15.77 -1.35
N TYR A 85 10.74 -15.96 -2.37
CA TYR A 85 10.41 -14.89 -3.33
C TYR A 85 9.58 -13.77 -2.69
N MET A 86 8.68 -14.08 -1.74
CA MET A 86 7.86 -13.09 -1.03
C MET A 86 8.63 -12.32 0.03
N LYS A 87 9.71 -12.90 0.58
CA LYS A 87 10.56 -12.22 1.58
C LYS A 87 11.14 -10.92 1.03
N ILE A 88 11.45 -10.90 -0.27
CA ILE A 88 12.08 -9.79 -0.96
C ILE A 88 11.13 -8.57 -1.00
N SER A 89 9.89 -8.77 -1.43
CA SER A 89 8.88 -7.70 -1.45
C SER A 89 8.47 -7.29 -0.03
N TYR A 90 8.31 -8.25 0.89
CA TYR A 90 7.96 -7.97 2.29
C TYR A 90 9.01 -7.11 2.98
N LYS A 91 10.29 -7.46 2.83
CA LYS A 91 11.39 -6.70 3.42
C LYS A 91 11.41 -5.26 2.91
N ALA A 92 11.31 -5.08 1.60
CA ALA A 92 11.28 -3.75 0.99
C ALA A 92 10.05 -2.93 1.42
N LEU A 93 8.90 -3.57 1.60
CA LEU A 93 7.70 -2.91 2.13
C LEU A 93 7.97 -2.35 3.53
N LEU A 94 8.53 -3.16 4.44
CA LEU A 94 8.89 -2.69 5.78
C LEU A 94 9.92 -1.56 5.73
N ASP A 95 10.93 -1.67 4.87
CA ASP A 95 12.00 -0.66 4.73
C ASP A 95 11.47 0.70 4.26
N VAL A 96 10.48 0.72 3.36
CA VAL A 96 9.87 1.98 2.91
C VAL A 96 9.18 2.71 4.07
N TYR A 97 8.44 2.01 4.91
CA TYR A 97 7.73 2.64 6.02
C TYR A 97 8.67 3.02 7.16
N GLU A 98 9.69 2.21 7.44
CA GLU A 98 10.76 2.54 8.39
C GLU A 98 11.51 3.81 7.94
N GLU A 99 11.86 3.93 6.65
CA GLU A 99 12.47 5.14 6.10
C GLU A 99 11.56 6.37 6.28
N MET A 100 10.24 6.22 6.06
CA MET A 100 9.27 7.31 6.30
C MET A 100 9.24 7.74 7.77
N GLU A 101 9.26 6.81 8.71
CA GLU A 101 9.31 7.11 10.14
C GLU A 101 10.57 7.90 10.49
N GLN A 102 11.74 7.46 9.99
CA GLN A 102 13.02 8.13 10.20
C GLN A 102 13.06 9.55 9.62
N LEU A 103 12.53 9.74 8.40
CA LEU A 103 12.47 11.05 7.74
C LEU A 103 11.58 12.05 8.51
N LEU A 104 10.61 11.58 9.28
CA LEU A 104 9.65 12.40 10.03
C LEU A 104 9.98 12.52 11.52
N ALA A 105 10.94 11.74 12.03
CA ALA A 105 11.32 11.72 13.44
C ALA A 105 11.73 13.10 13.95
N ASN A 106 12.57 13.82 13.19
CA ASN A 106 13.06 15.15 13.55
C ASN A 106 11.97 16.22 13.68
N GLN A 107 10.78 15.97 13.10
CA GLN A 107 9.64 16.88 13.14
C GLN A 107 8.56 16.43 14.14
N GLY A 108 8.77 15.32 14.86
CA GLY A 108 7.77 14.73 15.74
C GLY A 108 6.52 14.20 15.00
N ARG A 109 6.61 13.95 13.70
CA ARG A 109 5.48 13.57 12.82
C ARG A 109 5.43 12.07 12.50
N GLN A 110 6.22 11.25 13.17
CA GLN A 110 6.27 9.79 13.00
C GLN A 110 4.90 9.10 13.19
N TYR A 111 4.03 9.63 14.05
CA TYR A 111 2.68 9.10 14.29
C TYR A 111 1.83 9.02 13.01
N ARG A 112 2.14 9.83 11.99
CA ARG A 112 1.42 9.86 10.71
C ARG A 112 1.61 8.56 9.93
N VAL A 113 2.79 7.93 10.04
CA VAL A 113 3.13 6.72 9.29
C VAL A 113 2.28 5.52 9.74
N GLU A 114 1.89 5.48 11.01
CA GLU A 114 1.04 4.42 11.55
C GLU A 114 -0.34 4.37 10.88
N TYR A 115 -0.89 5.52 10.47
CA TYR A 115 -2.14 5.55 9.71
C TYR A 115 -1.97 5.06 8.28
N ALA A 116 -0.87 5.43 7.62
CA ALA A 116 -0.55 4.93 6.28
C ALA A 116 -0.29 3.41 6.29
N LYS A 117 0.38 2.91 7.33
CA LYS A 117 0.63 1.48 7.58
C LYS A 117 -0.69 0.70 7.68
N LYS A 118 -1.61 1.17 8.52
CA LYS A 118 -2.95 0.58 8.65
C LYS A 118 -3.74 0.58 7.34
N ALA A 119 -3.59 1.62 6.52
CA ALA A 119 -4.25 1.69 5.21
C ALA A 119 -3.66 0.66 4.21
N MET A 120 -2.35 0.42 4.23
CA MET A 120 -1.71 -0.65 3.45
C MET A 120 -2.13 -2.05 3.93
N ILE A 121 -2.21 -2.26 5.24
CA ILE A 121 -2.71 -3.53 5.79
C ILE A 121 -4.13 -3.80 5.30
N ARG A 122 -5.02 -2.80 5.35
CA ARG A 122 -6.40 -2.93 4.85
C ARG A 122 -6.45 -3.24 3.35
N LEU A 123 -5.53 -2.69 2.57
CA LEU A 123 -5.42 -2.99 1.14
C LEU A 123 -5.05 -4.46 0.91
N ALA A 124 -4.03 -4.97 1.62
CA ALA A 124 -3.62 -6.37 1.52
C ALA A 124 -4.72 -7.36 1.97
N GLN A 125 -5.51 -7.01 3.00
CA GLN A 125 -6.68 -7.78 3.41
C GLN A 125 -7.73 -7.90 2.30
N ALA A 126 -7.96 -6.79 1.57
CA ALA A 126 -8.90 -6.77 0.47
C ALA A 126 -8.38 -7.62 -0.72
N TYR A 127 -7.09 -7.53 -1.04
CA TYR A 127 -6.47 -8.37 -2.07
C TYR A 127 -6.58 -9.86 -1.75
N LEU A 128 -6.44 -10.26 -0.48
CA LEU A 128 -6.61 -11.66 -0.10
C LEU A 128 -8.03 -12.17 -0.40
N LEU A 129 -9.05 -11.36 -0.11
CA LEU A 129 -10.45 -11.71 -0.39
C LEU A 129 -10.72 -11.79 -1.90
N GLU A 130 -10.19 -10.86 -2.67
CA GLU A 130 -10.28 -10.88 -4.13
C GLU A 130 -9.61 -12.13 -4.72
N ALA A 131 -8.38 -12.44 -4.28
CA ALA A 131 -7.67 -13.65 -4.69
C ALA A 131 -8.44 -14.93 -4.31
N LYS A 132 -9.10 -14.95 -3.15
CA LYS A 132 -9.97 -16.06 -2.74
C LYS A 132 -11.10 -16.29 -3.74
N TRP A 133 -11.79 -15.21 -4.14
CA TRP A 133 -12.91 -15.30 -5.08
C TRP A 133 -12.46 -15.82 -6.44
N THR A 134 -11.35 -15.30 -6.96
CA THR A 134 -10.76 -15.77 -8.22
C THR A 134 -10.36 -17.25 -8.14
N HIS A 135 -9.69 -17.66 -7.07
CA HIS A 135 -9.22 -19.05 -6.90
C HIS A 135 -10.37 -20.05 -6.76
N GLN A 136 -11.45 -19.66 -6.05
CA GLN A 136 -12.63 -20.50 -5.85
C GLN A 136 -13.64 -20.42 -6.99
N ASN A 137 -13.37 -19.60 -8.02
CA ASN A 137 -14.32 -19.24 -9.07
C ASN A 137 -15.68 -18.80 -8.50
N TYR A 138 -15.63 -18.06 -7.39
CA TYR A 138 -16.80 -17.60 -6.66
C TYR A 138 -17.36 -16.34 -7.33
N LYS A 139 -18.69 -16.31 -7.51
CA LYS A 139 -19.39 -15.16 -8.09
C LYS A 139 -20.18 -14.43 -6.99
N PRO A 140 -19.67 -13.32 -6.46
CA PRO A 140 -20.38 -12.55 -5.43
C PRO A 140 -21.65 -11.89 -5.98
N THR A 141 -22.57 -11.52 -5.08
CA THR A 141 -23.64 -10.57 -5.45
C THR A 141 -23.06 -9.18 -5.70
N PHE A 142 -23.86 -8.26 -6.26
CA PHE A 142 -23.39 -6.90 -6.46
C PHE A 142 -23.06 -6.20 -5.12
N GLU A 143 -23.88 -6.40 -4.09
CA GLU A 143 -23.65 -5.82 -2.77
C GLU A 143 -22.38 -6.38 -2.14
N GLU A 144 -22.20 -7.70 -2.19
CA GLU A 144 -20.99 -8.36 -1.68
C GLU A 144 -19.75 -7.90 -2.44
N PHE A 145 -19.81 -7.83 -3.77
CA PHE A 145 -18.73 -7.33 -4.61
C PHE A 145 -18.39 -5.88 -4.26
N ARG A 146 -19.39 -4.99 -4.26
CA ARG A 146 -19.19 -3.55 -3.97
C ARG A 146 -18.54 -3.34 -2.61
N ASP A 147 -19.03 -4.01 -1.57
CA ASP A 147 -18.58 -3.75 -0.21
C ASP A 147 -17.14 -4.25 0.05
N ASN A 148 -16.64 -5.19 -0.77
CA ASN A 148 -15.31 -5.79 -0.63
C ASN A 148 -14.31 -5.40 -1.73
N ALA A 149 -14.77 -4.99 -2.92
CA ALA A 149 -13.92 -4.56 -4.03
C ALA A 149 -13.51 -3.08 -3.90
N LEU A 150 -14.34 -2.22 -3.32
CA LEU A 150 -13.98 -0.79 -3.15
C LEU A 150 -12.63 -0.60 -2.41
N PRO A 151 -12.32 -1.34 -1.33
CA PRO A 151 -11.01 -1.28 -0.70
C PRO A 151 -9.82 -1.67 -1.59
N THR A 152 -9.99 -2.52 -2.62
CA THR A 152 -8.89 -2.97 -3.51
C THR A 152 -8.39 -1.86 -4.43
N SER A 153 -9.19 -0.80 -4.65
CA SER A 153 -8.78 0.41 -5.39
C SER A 153 -7.52 1.11 -4.85
N GLY A 154 -7.22 0.93 -3.56
CA GLY A 154 -6.08 1.59 -2.90
C GLY A 154 -6.21 3.11 -2.74
N TYR A 155 -7.28 3.75 -3.19
CA TYR A 155 -7.41 5.22 -3.16
C TYR A 155 -7.40 5.80 -1.75
N ALA A 156 -8.03 5.13 -0.79
CA ALA A 156 -7.96 5.52 0.62
C ALA A 156 -6.52 5.44 1.15
N MET A 157 -5.77 4.40 0.77
CA MET A 157 -4.35 4.25 1.14
C MET A 157 -3.50 5.36 0.54
N LEU A 158 -3.70 5.70 -0.73
CA LEU A 158 -2.99 6.80 -1.39
C LEU A 158 -3.30 8.15 -0.72
N ALA A 159 -4.58 8.45 -0.44
CA ALA A 159 -4.98 9.69 0.20
C ALA A 159 -4.40 9.84 1.61
N ILE A 160 -4.51 8.79 2.44
CA ILE A 160 -3.96 8.78 3.80
C ILE A 160 -2.42 8.94 3.77
N THR A 161 -1.75 8.22 2.88
CA THR A 161 -0.30 8.30 2.73
C THR A 161 0.15 9.66 2.19
N ALA A 162 -0.64 10.28 1.32
CA ALA A 162 -0.35 11.61 0.79
C ALA A 162 -0.23 12.66 1.91
N PHE A 163 -1.07 12.59 2.94
CA PHE A 163 -1.04 13.49 4.10
C PHE A 163 0.24 13.37 4.94
N VAL A 164 0.92 12.22 4.89
CA VAL A 164 2.14 11.97 5.68
C VAL A 164 3.22 12.99 5.38
N GLY A 165 3.45 13.29 4.10
CA GLY A 165 4.49 14.21 3.64
C GLY A 165 4.08 15.68 3.52
N MET A 166 2.85 16.03 3.91
CA MET A 166 2.39 17.42 3.91
C MET A 166 2.86 18.16 5.18
N GLY A 167 2.81 19.49 5.15
CA GLY A 167 3.28 20.36 6.25
C GLY A 167 2.36 20.38 7.49
N GLU A 168 2.34 21.52 8.17
CA GLU A 168 1.58 21.73 9.42
C GLU A 168 0.06 21.79 9.22
N VAL A 169 -0.42 21.89 7.98
CA VAL A 169 -1.86 21.85 7.67
C VAL A 169 -2.50 20.51 8.06
N ILE A 170 -1.69 19.44 8.16
CA ILE A 170 -2.15 18.11 8.55
C ILE A 170 -1.97 17.90 10.05
N THR A 171 -3.07 17.57 10.72
CA THR A 171 -3.11 17.33 12.17
C THR A 171 -3.49 15.88 12.48
N PRO A 172 -3.37 15.43 13.75
CA PRO A 172 -3.88 14.12 14.17
C PRO A 172 -5.37 13.91 13.83
N GLU A 173 -6.17 14.97 13.85
CA GLU A 173 -7.60 14.94 13.52
C GLU A 173 -7.81 14.63 12.04
N THR A 174 -6.94 15.09 11.14
CA THR A 174 -6.99 14.75 9.71
C THR A 174 -6.91 13.23 9.51
N PHE A 175 -6.04 12.55 10.24
CA PHE A 175 -5.89 11.10 10.13
C PHE A 175 -7.06 10.34 10.75
N LYS A 176 -7.58 10.80 11.90
CA LYS A 176 -8.81 10.24 12.49
C LYS A 176 -10.01 10.38 11.53
N TRP A 177 -10.14 11.55 10.91
CA TRP A 177 -11.15 11.82 9.90
C TRP A 177 -10.99 10.92 8.69
N ALA A 178 -9.79 10.82 8.11
CA ALA A 178 -9.54 9.99 6.93
C ALA A 178 -9.77 8.49 7.22
N ALA A 179 -9.37 8.01 8.41
CA ALA A 179 -9.60 6.64 8.86
C ALA A 179 -11.09 6.32 9.12
N SER A 180 -11.94 7.33 9.33
CA SER A 180 -13.40 7.17 9.49
C SER A 180 -14.15 6.98 8.17
N ASP A 181 -13.43 6.85 7.06
CA ASP A 181 -13.97 6.63 5.71
C ASP A 181 -14.96 7.73 5.28
N PRO A 182 -14.47 8.99 5.16
CA PRO A 182 -15.30 10.15 4.89
C PRO A 182 -15.85 10.12 3.48
N LYS A 183 -16.97 10.84 3.27
CA LYS A 183 -17.71 10.85 1.99
C LYS A 183 -16.84 11.12 0.76
N ILE A 184 -15.85 12.00 0.88
CA ILE A 184 -14.95 12.35 -0.24
C ILE A 184 -14.02 11.19 -0.64
N ILE A 185 -13.50 10.44 0.34
CA ILE A 185 -12.68 9.26 0.07
C ILE A 185 -13.54 8.15 -0.53
N LYS A 186 -14.74 7.92 0.02
CA LYS A 186 -15.72 6.98 -0.57
C LYS A 186 -16.04 7.31 -2.03
N ALA A 187 -16.31 8.58 -2.32
CA ALA A 187 -16.62 9.01 -3.67
C ALA A 187 -15.43 8.80 -4.63
N SER A 188 -14.21 9.15 -4.23
CA SER A 188 -13.01 8.90 -5.06
C SER A 188 -12.75 7.40 -5.27
N THR A 189 -13.02 6.59 -4.26
CA THR A 189 -12.89 5.13 -4.33
C THR A 189 -13.91 4.49 -5.28
N ILE A 190 -15.11 5.06 -5.42
CA ILE A 190 -16.12 4.62 -6.40
C ILE A 190 -15.74 5.05 -7.83
N ILE A 191 -15.02 6.15 -7.99
CA ILE A 191 -14.58 6.66 -9.31
C ILE A 191 -13.40 5.84 -9.84
N CYS A 192 -12.51 5.39 -8.96
CA CYS A 192 -11.41 4.48 -9.30
C CYS A 192 -11.94 3.15 -9.83
#